data_AF-A0A497LK30-F1
#
_entry.id   AF-A0A497LK30-F1
#
_cell.length_a   1.000
_cell.length_b   1.000
_cell.length_c   1.000
_cell.angle_alpha   90.00
_cell.angle_beta   90.00
_cell.angle_gamma   90.00
#
_symmetry.space_group_name_H-M   'P 1'
#
loop_
_entity.id
_entity.type
_entity.pdbx_description
1 polymer ?
#
loop_
_entity_poly.entity_id
_entity_poly.type
_entity_poly.pdbx_seq_one_letter_code
_entity_poly.pdbx_strand_id
1 'polypeptide(L)' 'MTALETEKTETTRETLIKAGFTISQRCCSRPSCFDFTARRNGNIIFIKVQHDIGNLS' A
#
# COMPACT_ATOMS: atom_id res chain seq x y z
N MET A 1 2.61 -4.83 -13.26
CA MET A 1 1.41 -4.14 -12.76
C MET A 1 0.76 -3.41 -13.92
N THR A 2 -0.56 -3.40 -13.96
CA THR A 2 -1.34 -2.59 -14.90
C THR A 2 -1.40 -1.13 -14.42
N ALA A 3 -1.85 -0.23 -15.28
CA ALA A 3 -2.02 1.18 -14.93
C ALA A 3 -3.01 1.37 -13.76
N LEU A 4 -4.11 0.59 -13.76
CA LEU A 4 -5.13 0.59 -12.72
C LEU A 4 -4.57 0.17 -11.35
N GLU A 5 -3.70 -0.83 -11.34
CA GLU A 5 -3.06 -1.32 -10.12
C GLU A 5 -2.13 -0.25 -9.52
N THR A 6 -1.43 0.46 -10.40
CA THR A 6 -0.57 1.58 -10.01
C THR A 6 -1.39 2.70 -9.37
N GLU A 7 -2.47 3.12 -10.03
CA GLU A 7 -3.34 4.21 -9.57
C GLU A 7 -3.93 3.93 -8.17
N LYS A 8 -4.56 2.77 -7.97
CA LYS A 8 -5.14 2.38 -6.66
C LYS A 8 -4.10 2.37 -5.53
N THR A 9 -2.89 1.93 -5.84
CA THR A 9 -1.79 1.89 -4.88
C THR A 9 -1.35 3.31 -4.48
N GLU A 10 -1.28 4.23 -5.45
CA GLU A 10 -0.95 5.64 -5.15
C GLU A 10 -2.08 6.37 -4.42
N THR A 11 -3.35 6.11 -4.76
CA THR A 11 -4.48 6.67 -3.98
C THR A 11 -4.42 6.24 -2.51
N THR A 12 -4.08 4.97 -2.26
CA THR A 12 -3.90 4.45 -0.90
C THR A 12 -2.74 5.15 -0.18
N ARG A 13 -1.61 5.33 -0.87
CA ARG A 13 -0.43 6.06 -0.36
C ARG A 13 -0.80 7.49 0.05
N GLU A 14 -1.45 8.25 -0.83
CA GLU A 14 -1.86 9.63 -0.56
C GLU A 14 -2.83 9.73 0.62
N THR A 15 -3.76 8.77 0.72
CA THR A 15 -4.74 8.73 1.80
C THR A 15 -4.07 8.57 3.16
N LEU A 16 -3.08 7.68 3.25
CA LEU A 16 -2.31 7.46 4.48
C LEU A 16 -1.44 8.68 4.83
N ILE A 17 -0.84 9.34 3.84
CA ILE A 17 -0.10 10.60 4.04
C ILE A 17 -1.03 11.67 4.62
N LYS A 18 -2.21 11.88 4.02
CA LYS A 18 -3.23 12.83 4.50
C LYS A 18 -3.70 12.49 5.92
N ALA A 19 -3.71 11.21 6.29
CA ALA A 19 -4.02 10.74 7.64
C ALA A 19 -2.86 10.89 8.66
N GLY A 20 -1.71 11.44 8.25
CA GLY A 20 -0.57 11.72 9.13
C GLY A 20 0.40 10.55 9.31
N PHE A 21 0.41 9.58 8.40
CA PHE A 21 1.42 8.52 8.38
C PHE A 21 2.66 8.95 7.59
N THR A 22 3.84 8.58 8.08
CA THR A 22 5.06 8.59 7.28
C THR A 22 5.13 7.30 6.46
N ILE A 23 5.19 7.42 5.13
CA ILE A 23 5.15 6.27 4.20
C ILE A 23 6.50 6.06 3.53
N SER A 24 6.97 4.82 3.43
CA SER A 24 8.19 4.48 2.68
C SER A 24 8.03 4.69 1.17
N GLN A 25 9.11 4.55 0.40
CA GLN A 25 8.96 4.33 -1.04
C GLN A 25 8.19 3.02 -1.31
N ARG A 26 7.57 2.95 -2.49
CA ARG A 26 6.87 1.75 -2.96
C ARG A 26 7.88 0.63 -3.23
N CYS A 27 7.57 -0.58 -2.80
CA CYS A 27 8.29 -1.78 -3.15
C CYS A 27 7.73 -2.37 -4.44
N CYS A 28 8.59 -2.54 -5.45
CA CYS A 28 8.23 -3.17 -6.72
C CYS A 28 9.04 -4.44 -6.99
N SER A 29 9.72 -5.00 -5.98
CA SER A 29 10.68 -6.08 -6.16
C SER A 29 10.03 -7.41 -6.57
N ARG A 30 8.91 -7.79 -5.95
CA ARG A 30 8.15 -9.01 -6.27
C ARG A 30 6.66 -8.82 -6.00
N PRO A 31 5.75 -9.49 -6.75
CA PRO A 31 4.31 -9.41 -6.52
C PRO A 31 3.87 -9.85 -5.11
N SER A 32 4.64 -10.68 -4.42
CA SER A 32 4.35 -11.12 -3.06
C SER A 32 4.70 -10.09 -1.98
N CYS A 33 5.58 -9.13 -2.26
CA CYS A 33 5.99 -8.11 -1.29
C CYS A 33 4.83 -7.23 -0.82
N PHE A 34 4.95 -6.67 0.38
CA PHE A 34 4.15 -5.51 0.79
C PHE A 34 4.53 -4.31 -0.08
N ASP A 35 3.55 -3.50 -0.46
CA ASP A 35 3.73 -2.34 -1.34
C ASP A 35 4.45 -1.21 -0.62
N PHE A 36 4.15 -0.99 0.66
CA PHE A 36 4.81 0.03 1.46
C PHE A 36 4.75 -0.27 2.96
N THR A 37 5.59 0.45 3.70
CA THR A 37 5.52 0.53 5.16
C THR A 37 5.00 1.90 5.57
N ALA A 38 4.17 1.93 6.59
CA ALA A 38 3.63 3.14 7.20
C ALA A 38 4.04 3.24 8.66
N ARG A 39 4.39 4.45 9.11
CA ARG A 39 4.72 4.73 10.51
C ARG A 39 3.83 5.81 11.09
N ARG A 40 3.33 5.57 12.30
CA ARG A 40 2.62 6.58 13.13
C ARG A 40 2.64 6.15 14.59
N ASN A 41 2.94 7.09 15.49
CA ASN A 41 2.91 6.88 16.95
C ASN A 41 3.73 5.64 17.40
N GLY A 42 4.91 5.42 16.82
CA GLY A 42 5.77 4.28 17.14
C GLY A 42 5.35 2.95 16.48
N ASN A 43 4.16 2.86 15.89
CA ASN A 43 3.71 1.67 15.18
C ASN A 43 4.26 1.64 13.76
N ILE A 44 4.66 0.45 13.30
CA ILE A 44 5.05 0.15 11.92
C ILE A 44 4.00 -0.79 11.32
N ILE A 45 3.40 -0.39 10.20
CA ILE A 45 2.37 -1.15 9.50
C ILE A 45 2.92 -1.54 8.12
N PHE A 46 2.81 -2.82 7.78
CA PHE A 46 3.13 -3.34 6.45
C PHE A 46 1.84 -3.42 5.64
N ILE A 47 1.81 -2.80 4.46
CA ILE A 47 0.57 -2.64 3.69
C ILE A 47 0.73 -3.32 2.34
N LYS A 48 -0.27 -4.13 1.99
CA LYS A 48 -0.41 -4.74 0.68
C LYS A 48 -1.76 -4.33 0.08
N VAL A 49 -1.74 -3.68 -1.07
CA VAL A 49 -2.93 -3.25 -1.78
C VAL A 49 -3.35 -4.38 -2.71
N GLN A 50 -4.41 -5.09 -2.32
CA GLN A 50 -5.01 -6.12 -3.17
C GLN A 50 -6.05 -5.48 -4.09
N HIS A 51 -6.01 -5.81 -5.37
CA HIS A 51 -6.91 -5.23 -6.38
C HIS A 51 -8.20 -6.01 -6.59
N ASP A 52 -8.14 -7.31 -6.33
CA ASP A 52 -9.25 -8.23 -6.38
C ASP A 52 -9.15 -9.13 -5.15
N ILE A 53 -10.11 -8.99 -4.22
CA ILE A 53 -10.30 -9.98 -3.16
C ILE A 53 -11.29 -11.00 -3.71
N GLY A 54 -10.90 -11.65 -4.80
CA GLY A 54 -11.66 -12.74 -5.37
C GLY A 54 -11.74 -13.86 -4.34
N ASN A 55 -12.96 -14.36 -4.09
CA ASN A 55 -13.25 -15.48 -3.17
C ASN A 55 -13.28 -15.12 -1.67
N LEU A 56 -13.98 -14.05 -1.30
CA LEU A 56 -14.53 -13.92 0.07
C LEU A 56 -15.70 -14.89 0.24
N SER A 57 -15.50 -15.98 0.97
CA SER A 57 -16.56 -16.90 1.44
C SER A 57 -17.03 -16.52 2.84
#